data_AF-A0A2M9T527-F1
#
_entry.id   AF-A0A2M9T527-F1
#
_cell.length_a   1.000
_cell.length_b   1.000
_cell.length_c   1.000
_cell.angle_alpha   90.00
_cell.angle_beta   90.00
_cell.angle_gamma   90.00
#
_symmetry.space_group_name_H-M   'P 1'
#
loop_
_entity.id
_entity.type
_entity.pdbx_description
1 polymer ?
#
loop_
_entity_poly.entity_id
_entity_poly.type
_entity_poly.pdbx_seq_one_letter_code
_entity_poly.pdbx_strand_id
1 'polypeptide(L)'
;MHSFCHMGGPEGVKLCAGLAQLKQEHGPLRAQMEQLLAAAEAIGRGENDRNWREPLADLREKVESFVAALDPHSEREEGVLFPMMARYIGRTTGPIAVMEYEHEQAKTRLSMFLEKTAQLPENIDSRQALTLAGAVIEAYHILDEHFMKEENVLFPMAERLLSDAEKEELFARIN
;
A
#
# COMPACT_ATOMS: atom_id res chain seq x y z
N MET A 1 10.95 28.24 18.64
CA MET A 1 9.95 28.51 17.58
C MET A 1 10.42 27.80 16.32
N HIS A 2 10.06 26.53 16.14
CA HIS A 2 10.28 25.82 14.87
C HIS A 2 8.94 25.77 14.15
N SER A 3 8.82 26.63 13.16
CA SER A 3 7.67 26.69 12.26
C SER A 3 7.73 25.46 11.35
N PHE A 4 6.83 24.52 11.55
CA PHE A 4 6.58 23.45 10.58
C PHE A 4 5.92 24.10 9.36
N CYS A 5 6.68 24.23 8.27
CA CYS A 5 6.15 24.66 6.99
C CYS A 5 5.12 23.64 6.50
N HIS A 6 3.88 24.11 6.40
CA HIS A 6 2.75 23.43 5.79
C HIS A 6 3.04 23.26 4.27
N MET A 7 3.58 22.11 3.88
CA MET A 7 3.74 21.71 2.48
C MET A 7 2.46 21.05 1.97
N GLY A 8 1.33 21.77 2.07
CA GLY A 8 0.16 21.46 1.26
C GLY A 8 0.44 21.94 -0.16
N GLY A 9 0.79 21.04 -1.06
CA GLY A 9 0.94 21.36 -2.48
C GLY A 9 -0.41 21.77 -3.08
N PRO A 10 -0.46 22.74 -4.01
CA PRO A 10 -1.70 23.14 -4.66
C PRO A 10 -2.25 22.01 -5.53
N GLU A 11 -3.57 21.84 -5.51
CA GLU A 11 -4.32 21.03 -6.46
C GLU A 11 -3.95 21.44 -7.91
N GLY A 12 -3.66 20.45 -8.78
CA GLY A 12 -3.53 20.68 -10.22
C GLY A 12 -2.13 20.63 -10.84
N VAL A 13 -1.11 20.08 -10.18
CA VAL A 13 0.18 19.81 -10.83
C VAL A 13 0.03 18.70 -11.87
N LYS A 14 0.33 19.00 -13.14
CA LYS A 14 0.40 17.99 -14.20
C LYS A 14 1.64 17.12 -13.98
N LEU A 15 1.42 15.85 -13.67
CA LEU A 15 2.48 14.85 -13.49
C LEU A 15 3.09 14.44 -14.84
N CYS A 16 4.39 14.15 -14.85
CA CYS A 16 5.06 13.49 -15.95
C CYS A 16 4.50 12.07 -16.18
N ALA A 17 4.82 11.46 -17.33
CA ALA A 17 4.26 10.17 -17.71
C ALA A 17 4.51 9.07 -16.66
N GLY A 18 5.71 9.00 -16.09
CA GLY A 18 6.05 8.01 -15.07
C GLY A 18 5.25 8.17 -13.77
N LEU A 19 5.19 9.39 -13.23
CA LEU A 19 4.40 9.67 -12.02
C LEU A 19 2.90 9.52 -12.26
N ALA A 20 2.42 9.87 -13.46
CA ALA A 20 1.01 9.67 -13.84
C ALA A 20 0.65 8.19 -13.94
N GLN A 21 1.57 7.34 -14.40
CA GLN A 21 1.38 5.89 -14.44
C GLN A 21 1.28 5.29 -13.04
N LEU A 22 2.23 5.58 -12.14
CA LEU A 22 2.17 5.11 -10.74
C LEU A 22 0.85 5.51 -10.07
N LYS A 23 0.44 6.77 -10.23
CA LYS A 23 -0.87 7.24 -9.73
C LYS A 23 -2.07 6.49 -10.34
N GLN A 24 -2.01 6.10 -11.62
CA GLN A 24 -3.10 5.36 -12.27
C GLN A 24 -3.21 3.92 -11.73
N GLU A 25 -2.11 3.32 -11.31
CA GLU A 25 -2.08 1.97 -10.72
C GLU A 25 -2.87 1.92 -9.40
N HIS A 26 -2.99 3.04 -8.68
CA HIS A 26 -3.74 3.09 -7.41
C HIS A 26 -5.23 2.82 -7.56
N GLY A 27 -5.85 3.11 -8.71
CA GLY A 27 -7.29 2.91 -8.91
C GLY A 27 -7.71 1.45 -8.76
N PRO A 28 -7.16 0.52 -9.57
CA PRO A 28 -7.38 -0.91 -9.42
C PRO A 28 -6.95 -1.46 -8.05
N LEU A 29 -5.87 -0.95 -7.46
CA LEU A 29 -5.42 -1.38 -6.13
C LEU A 29 -6.43 -1.00 -5.04
N ARG A 30 -6.96 0.22 -5.05
CA ARG A 30 -8.02 0.66 -4.12
C ARG A 30 -9.29 -0.19 -4.25
N ALA A 31 -9.70 -0.51 -5.47
CA ALA A 31 -10.87 -1.38 -5.69
C ALA A 31 -10.67 -2.78 -5.09
N GLN A 32 -9.45 -3.33 -5.09
CA GLN A 32 -9.12 -4.58 -4.41
C GLN A 32 -9.08 -4.39 -2.89
N MET A 33 -8.46 -3.31 -2.39
CA MET A 33 -8.42 -2.97 -0.97
C MET A 33 -9.82 -2.85 -0.35
N GLU A 34 -10.78 -2.25 -1.05
CA GLU A 34 -12.18 -2.17 -0.60
C GLU A 34 -12.82 -3.56 -0.47
N GLN A 35 -12.52 -4.49 -1.39
CA GLN A 35 -12.99 -5.87 -1.31
C GLN A 35 -12.36 -6.62 -0.13
N LEU A 36 -11.07 -6.39 0.14
CA LEU A 36 -10.38 -6.95 1.31
C LEU A 36 -11.01 -6.46 2.60
N LEU A 37 -11.21 -5.14 2.73
CA LEU A 37 -11.82 -4.55 3.91
C LEU A 37 -13.23 -5.11 4.14
N ALA A 38 -14.06 -5.14 3.10
CA ALA A 38 -15.42 -5.66 3.21
C ALA A 38 -15.47 -7.13 3.69
N ALA A 39 -14.59 -7.98 3.14
CA ALA A 39 -14.48 -9.39 3.53
C ALA A 39 -13.96 -9.56 4.96
N ALA A 40 -12.93 -8.79 5.35
CA ALA A 40 -12.37 -8.83 6.69
C ALA A 40 -13.36 -8.32 7.75
N GLU A 41 -14.11 -7.25 7.47
CA GLU A 41 -15.14 -6.73 8.37
C GLU A 41 -16.35 -7.68 8.49
N ALA A 42 -16.69 -8.41 7.43
CA ALA A 42 -17.75 -9.41 7.48
C ALA A 42 -17.42 -10.53 8.49
N ILE A 43 -16.14 -10.87 8.65
CA ILE A 43 -15.67 -11.76 9.72
C ILE A 43 -15.92 -11.13 11.10
N GLY A 44 -15.71 -9.82 11.22
CA GLY A 44 -15.97 -9.05 12.44
C GLY A 44 -17.43 -9.00 12.89
N ARG A 45 -18.38 -9.16 11.97
CA ARG A 45 -19.82 -8.96 12.21
C ARG A 45 -20.63 -10.24 12.35
N GLY A 46 -20.07 -11.41 12.05
CA GLY A 46 -20.83 -12.67 12.08
C GLY A 46 -20.93 -13.32 13.46
N GLU A 47 -21.65 -14.44 13.50
CA GLU A 47 -21.95 -15.18 14.72
C GLU A 47 -20.70 -15.83 15.33
N ASN A 48 -20.60 -15.82 16.67
CA ASN A 48 -19.43 -16.34 17.39
C ASN A 48 -19.25 -17.86 17.27
N ASP A 49 -20.33 -18.62 17.11
CA ASP A 49 -20.32 -20.09 17.08
C ASP A 49 -20.16 -20.67 15.66
N ARG A 50 -19.98 -19.81 14.65
CA ARG A 50 -19.72 -20.21 13.26
C ARG A 50 -18.27 -20.71 13.11
N ASN A 51 -18.08 -21.70 12.24
CA ASN A 51 -16.75 -22.03 11.72
C ASN A 51 -16.30 -21.01 10.66
N TRP A 52 -15.16 -20.35 10.91
CA TRP A 52 -14.63 -19.28 10.09
C TRP A 52 -13.66 -19.71 8.98
N ARG A 53 -13.47 -21.02 8.77
CA ARG A 53 -12.59 -21.56 7.73
C ARG A 53 -12.90 -21.01 6.33
N GLU A 54 -14.14 -21.12 5.88
CA GLU A 54 -14.54 -20.68 4.52
C GLU A 54 -14.38 -19.15 4.31
N PRO A 55 -14.86 -18.27 5.22
CA PRO A 55 -14.58 -16.83 5.11
C PRO A 55 -13.09 -16.47 5.07
N LEU A 56 -12.25 -17.16 5.85
CA LEU A 56 -10.81 -16.92 5.83
C LEU A 56 -10.15 -17.43 4.55
N ALA A 57 -10.64 -18.52 3.96
CA ALA A 57 -10.18 -19.00 2.66
C ALA A 57 -10.52 -18.00 1.55
N ASP A 58 -11.76 -17.47 1.52
CA ASP A 58 -12.15 -16.42 0.58
C ASP A 58 -11.31 -15.14 0.77
N LEU A 59 -11.11 -14.69 2.01
CA LEU A 59 -10.24 -13.53 2.29
C LEU A 59 -8.80 -13.79 1.84
N ARG A 60 -8.29 -15.01 2.03
CA ARG A 60 -6.97 -15.43 1.55
C ARG A 60 -6.81 -15.25 0.05
N GLU A 61 -7.72 -15.79 -0.74
CA GLU A 61 -7.65 -15.69 -2.21
C GLU A 61 -7.61 -14.21 -2.66
N LYS A 62 -8.39 -13.34 -2.00
CA LYS A 62 -8.36 -11.91 -2.31
C LYS A 62 -7.04 -11.26 -1.92
N VAL A 63 -6.46 -11.61 -0.76
CA VAL A 63 -5.16 -11.09 -0.34
C VAL A 63 -4.05 -11.55 -1.29
N GLU A 64 -4.07 -12.80 -1.74
CA GLU A 64 -3.10 -13.31 -2.73
C GLU A 64 -3.19 -12.53 -4.06
N SER A 65 -4.40 -12.31 -4.57
CA SER A 65 -4.62 -11.48 -5.76
C SER A 65 -4.14 -10.04 -5.57
N PHE A 66 -4.42 -9.45 -4.40
CA PHE A 66 -4.02 -8.08 -4.09
C PHE A 66 -2.51 -7.93 -4.00
N VAL A 67 -1.82 -8.82 -3.27
CA VAL A 67 -0.36 -8.81 -3.15
C VAL A 67 0.30 -8.97 -4.52
N ALA A 68 -0.21 -9.88 -5.37
CA ALA A 68 0.31 -10.04 -6.73
C ALA A 68 0.17 -8.78 -7.61
N ALA A 69 -0.81 -7.92 -7.31
CA ALA A 69 -1.00 -6.64 -8.00
C ALA A 69 -0.21 -5.49 -7.35
N LEU A 70 -0.06 -5.50 -6.01
CA LEU A 70 0.64 -4.47 -5.24
C LEU A 70 2.15 -4.58 -5.38
N ASP A 71 2.71 -5.79 -5.37
CA ASP A 71 4.16 -5.99 -5.36
C ASP A 71 4.86 -5.31 -6.54
N PRO A 72 4.41 -5.44 -7.82
CA PRO A 72 5.05 -4.74 -8.94
C PRO A 72 4.99 -3.21 -8.83
N HIS A 73 3.95 -2.67 -8.19
CA HIS A 73 3.82 -1.24 -7.97
C HIS A 73 4.86 -0.76 -6.96
N SER A 74 4.93 -1.39 -5.79
CA SER A 74 5.94 -1.08 -4.77
C SER A 74 7.37 -1.30 -5.27
N GLU A 75 7.62 -2.31 -6.12
CA GLU A 75 8.93 -2.54 -6.74
C GLU A 75 9.37 -1.39 -7.67
N ARG A 76 8.44 -0.82 -8.45
CA ARG A 76 8.75 0.37 -9.27
C ARG A 76 9.13 1.56 -8.41
N GLU A 77 8.47 1.72 -7.27
CA GLU A 77 8.73 2.82 -6.36
C GLU A 77 10.06 2.65 -5.63
N GLU A 78 10.25 1.54 -4.94
CA GLU A 78 11.47 1.24 -4.17
C GLU A 78 12.71 1.04 -5.06
N GLY A 79 12.52 0.49 -6.26
CA GLY A 79 13.60 0.20 -7.21
C GLY A 79 13.98 1.38 -8.10
N VAL A 80 13.08 2.35 -8.30
CA VAL A 80 13.27 3.45 -9.25
C VAL A 80 12.99 4.81 -8.62
N LEU A 81 11.73 5.10 -8.27
CA LEU A 81 11.32 6.44 -7.84
C LEU A 81 12.01 6.88 -6.53
N PHE A 82 11.96 6.05 -5.48
CA PHE A 82 12.52 6.38 -4.17
C PHE A 82 14.03 6.59 -4.22
N PRO A 83 14.84 5.74 -4.91
CA PRO A 83 16.25 6.02 -5.14
C PRO A 83 16.53 7.34 -5.85
N MET A 84 15.72 7.70 -6.85
CA MET A 84 15.86 8.97 -7.57
C MET A 84 15.58 10.15 -6.63
N MET A 85 14.49 10.07 -5.86
CA MET A 85 14.11 11.10 -4.88
C MET A 85 15.12 11.23 -3.75
N ALA A 86 15.67 10.12 -3.26
CA ALA A 86 16.66 10.10 -2.19
C ALA A 86 17.92 10.92 -2.51
N ARG A 87 18.26 11.11 -3.79
CA ARG A 87 19.36 11.99 -4.22
C ARG A 87 19.11 13.46 -3.89
N TYR A 88 17.86 13.87 -3.77
CA TYR A 88 17.44 15.25 -3.51
C TYR A 88 17.07 15.49 -2.04
N ILE A 89 16.37 14.55 -1.41
CA ILE A 89 15.78 14.73 -0.07
C ILE A 89 16.36 13.80 0.99
N GLY A 90 17.34 12.96 0.63
CA GLY A 90 17.91 11.94 1.50
C GLY A 90 17.03 10.70 1.63
N ARG A 91 17.62 9.59 2.10
CA ARG A 91 16.93 8.30 2.27
C ARG A 91 16.65 7.95 3.73
N THR A 92 17.61 8.22 4.61
CA THR A 92 17.61 7.70 6.00
C THR A 92 16.69 8.47 6.94
N THR A 93 16.28 9.68 6.56
CA THR A 93 15.39 10.55 7.35
C THR A 93 14.47 11.32 6.40
N GLY A 94 13.20 11.48 6.76
CA GLY A 94 12.24 12.26 5.97
C GLY A 94 11.29 11.38 5.15
N PRO A 95 10.69 11.93 4.08
CA PRO A 95 9.58 11.28 3.38
C PRO A 95 9.89 9.87 2.90
N ILE A 96 11.04 9.63 2.26
CA ILE A 96 11.38 8.30 1.72
C ILE A 96 11.46 7.24 2.83
N ALA A 97 12.07 7.55 3.97
CA ALA A 97 12.14 6.62 5.10
C ALA A 97 10.75 6.24 5.63
N VAL A 98 9.80 7.20 5.63
CA VAL A 98 8.42 6.94 6.05
C VAL A 98 7.71 6.05 5.04
N MET A 99 7.87 6.31 3.75
CA MET A 99 7.28 5.49 2.69
C MET A 99 7.77 4.04 2.74
N GLU A 100 9.08 3.83 2.78
CA GLU A 100 9.68 2.49 2.89
C GLU A 100 9.23 1.76 4.17
N TYR A 101 9.10 2.48 5.29
CA TYR A 101 8.61 1.90 6.54
C TYR A 101 7.12 1.49 6.45
N GLU A 102 6.29 2.25 5.75
CA GLU A 102 4.88 1.92 5.54
C GLU A 102 4.69 0.72 4.61
N HIS A 103 5.47 0.62 3.53
CA HIS A 103 5.55 -0.58 2.70
C HIS A 103 5.87 -1.82 3.53
N GLU A 104 6.94 -1.77 4.33
CA GLU A 104 7.36 -2.90 5.17
C GLU A 104 6.29 -3.29 6.20
N GLN A 105 5.61 -2.33 6.80
CA GLN A 105 4.51 -2.62 7.73
C GLN A 105 3.33 -3.29 7.03
N ALA A 106 2.87 -2.77 5.89
CA ALA A 106 1.78 -3.37 5.13
C ALA A 106 2.14 -4.79 4.69
N LYS A 107 3.33 -4.97 4.10
CA LYS A 107 3.88 -6.26 3.68
C LYS A 107 3.96 -7.26 4.81
N THR A 108 4.42 -6.85 5.99
CA THR A 108 4.51 -7.71 7.18
C THR A 108 3.14 -8.25 7.58
N ARG A 109 2.10 -7.41 7.55
CA ARG A 109 0.74 -7.79 7.95
C ARG A 109 0.11 -8.77 6.97
N LEU A 110 0.23 -8.47 5.67
CA LEU A 110 -0.29 -9.32 4.60
C LEU A 110 0.44 -10.67 4.58
N SER A 111 1.77 -10.66 4.72
CA SER A 111 2.59 -11.89 4.79
C SER A 111 2.23 -12.73 6.01
N MET A 112 2.09 -12.12 7.19
CA MET A 112 1.65 -12.83 8.40
C MET A 112 0.27 -13.49 8.19
N PHE A 113 -0.67 -12.77 7.57
CA PHE A 113 -1.99 -13.33 7.26
C PHE A 113 -1.87 -14.52 6.30
N LEU A 114 -1.12 -14.39 5.21
CA LEU A 114 -0.89 -15.48 4.25
C LEU A 114 -0.16 -16.66 4.88
N GLU A 115 0.84 -16.46 5.74
CA GLU A 115 1.53 -17.56 6.41
C GLU A 115 0.59 -18.32 7.35
N LYS A 116 -0.18 -17.60 8.18
CA LYS A 116 -1.09 -18.21 9.16
C LYS A 116 -2.32 -18.86 8.54
N THR A 117 -2.68 -18.49 7.31
CA THR A 117 -3.80 -19.08 6.58
C THR A 117 -3.38 -20.11 5.55
N ALA A 118 -2.08 -20.42 5.41
CA ALA A 118 -1.58 -21.37 4.41
C ALA A 118 -2.13 -22.79 4.63
N GLN A 119 -2.39 -23.14 5.88
CA GLN A 119 -3.02 -24.40 6.28
C GLN A 119 -4.06 -24.11 7.37
N LEU A 120 -5.26 -23.73 6.94
CA LEU A 120 -6.38 -23.52 7.86
C LEU A 120 -6.78 -24.85 8.53
N PRO A 121 -6.94 -24.90 9.87
CA PRO A 121 -7.51 -26.06 10.55
C PRO A 121 -8.98 -26.26 10.14
N GLU A 122 -9.53 -27.45 10.42
CA GLU A 122 -10.90 -27.79 10.06
C GLU A 122 -11.93 -26.85 10.72
N ASN A 123 -11.68 -26.46 11.98
CA ASN A 123 -12.49 -25.52 12.73
C ASN A 123 -11.66 -24.32 13.16
N ILE A 124 -12.17 -23.12 12.87
CA ILE A 124 -11.59 -21.85 13.31
C ILE A 124 -12.63 -21.09 14.12
N ASP A 125 -12.26 -20.73 15.34
CA ASP A 125 -13.10 -19.93 16.22
C ASP A 125 -13.07 -18.44 15.85
N SER A 126 -14.04 -17.68 16.38
CA SER A 126 -14.16 -16.25 16.11
C SER A 126 -12.92 -15.47 16.52
N ARG A 127 -12.26 -15.83 17.62
CA ARG A 127 -11.09 -15.10 18.14
C ARG A 127 -9.91 -15.17 17.17
N GLN A 128 -9.61 -16.37 16.66
CA GLN A 128 -8.56 -16.56 15.67
C GLN A 128 -8.90 -15.84 14.36
N ALA A 129 -10.16 -15.96 13.90
CA ALA A 129 -10.61 -15.29 12.68
C ALA A 129 -10.51 -13.76 12.77
N LEU A 130 -10.93 -13.16 13.89
CA LEU A 130 -10.81 -11.73 14.16
C LEU A 130 -9.36 -11.25 14.17
N THR A 131 -8.45 -12.05 14.75
CA THR A 131 -7.02 -11.71 14.78
C THR A 131 -6.43 -11.67 13.36
N LEU A 132 -6.80 -12.64 12.52
CA LEU A 132 -6.33 -12.74 11.13
C LEU A 132 -6.93 -11.62 10.27
N ALA A 133 -8.24 -11.40 10.36
CA ALA A 133 -8.93 -10.32 9.65
C ALA A 133 -8.40 -8.93 10.07
N GLY A 134 -8.11 -8.75 11.37
CA GLY A 134 -7.54 -7.51 11.89
C GLY A 134 -6.22 -7.13 11.23
N ALA A 135 -5.35 -8.10 10.92
CA ALA A 135 -4.11 -7.83 10.20
C ALA A 135 -4.35 -7.23 8.80
N VAL A 136 -5.35 -7.73 8.08
CA VAL A 136 -5.72 -7.23 6.76
C VAL A 136 -6.33 -5.83 6.85
N ILE A 137 -7.16 -5.58 7.86
CA ILE A 137 -7.73 -4.24 8.13
C ILE A 137 -6.63 -3.22 8.47
N GLU A 138 -5.65 -3.60 9.28
CA GLU A 138 -4.53 -2.73 9.58
C GLU A 138 -3.68 -2.44 8.34
N ALA A 139 -3.44 -3.43 7.48
CA ALA A 139 -2.74 -3.22 6.21
C ALA A 139 -3.51 -2.27 5.29
N TYR A 140 -4.85 -2.40 5.22
CA TYR A 140 -5.71 -1.48 4.47
C TYR A 140 -5.50 -0.03 4.91
N HIS A 141 -5.55 0.26 6.21
CA HIS A 141 -5.40 1.63 6.70
C HIS A 141 -4.02 2.23 6.43
N ILE A 142 -2.97 1.41 6.54
CA ILE A 142 -1.61 1.84 6.19
C ILE A 142 -1.55 2.25 4.72
N LEU A 143 -2.02 1.37 3.82
CA LEU A 143 -1.94 1.60 2.38
C LEU A 143 -2.84 2.75 1.90
N ASP A 144 -4.00 2.95 2.52
CA ASP A 144 -4.88 4.07 2.20
C ASP A 144 -4.21 5.42 2.53
N GLU A 145 -3.61 5.54 3.72
CA GLU A 145 -2.84 6.72 4.10
C GLU A 145 -1.58 6.88 3.23
N HIS A 146 -0.95 5.76 2.87
CA HIS A 146 0.25 5.73 2.02
C HIS A 146 -0.03 6.32 0.63
N PHE A 147 -1.05 5.81 -0.07
CA PHE A 147 -1.44 6.33 -1.39
C PHE A 147 -1.83 7.81 -1.32
N MET A 148 -2.43 8.26 -0.22
CA MET A 148 -2.71 9.68 0.00
C MET A 148 -1.44 10.52 0.12
N LYS A 149 -0.38 10.03 0.79
CA LYS A 149 0.92 10.71 0.85
C LYS A 149 1.58 10.75 -0.51
N GLU A 150 1.50 9.69 -1.29
CA GLU A 150 2.07 9.65 -2.64
C GLU A 150 1.44 10.69 -3.54
N GLU A 151 0.11 10.64 -3.65
CA GLU A 151 -0.59 11.46 -4.61
C GLU A 151 -0.58 12.95 -4.28
N ASN A 152 -0.59 13.29 -2.99
CA ASN A 152 -0.71 14.68 -2.55
C ASN A 152 0.62 15.31 -2.13
N VAL A 153 1.63 14.50 -1.82
CA VAL A 153 2.92 14.98 -1.33
C VAL A 153 4.06 14.49 -2.22
N LEU A 154 4.28 13.18 -2.31
CA LEU A 154 5.49 12.64 -2.93
C LEU A 154 5.53 12.87 -4.44
N PHE A 155 4.48 12.54 -5.19
CA PHE A 155 4.45 12.72 -6.65
C PHE A 155 4.51 14.20 -7.04
N PRO A 156 3.76 15.14 -6.42
CA PRO A 156 3.93 16.57 -6.70
C PRO A 156 5.32 17.10 -6.32
N MET A 157 5.98 16.51 -5.32
CA MET A 157 7.35 16.85 -4.97
C MET A 157 8.34 16.33 -6.02
N ALA A 158 8.19 15.08 -6.46
CA ALA A 158 8.99 14.47 -7.51
C ALA A 158 8.87 15.23 -8.82
N GLU A 159 7.67 15.66 -9.20
CA GLU A 159 7.45 16.47 -10.40
C GLU A 159 8.23 17.80 -10.39
N ARG A 160 8.44 18.40 -9.21
CA ARG A 160 9.18 19.65 -9.07
C ARG A 160 10.69 19.46 -8.95
N LEU A 161 11.14 18.36 -8.36
CA LEU A 161 12.56 18.12 -8.08
C LEU A 161 13.28 17.42 -9.23
N LEU A 162 12.64 16.46 -9.89
CA LEU A 162 13.26 15.71 -10.97
C LEU A 162 13.41 16.61 -12.21
N SER A 163 14.58 16.53 -12.84
CA SER A 163 14.81 17.13 -14.15
C SER A 163 14.00 16.44 -15.25
N ASP A 164 13.84 17.08 -16.41
CA ASP A 164 13.12 16.48 -17.54
C ASP A 164 13.76 15.15 -17.99
N ALA A 165 15.10 15.06 -17.99
CA ALA A 165 15.81 13.82 -18.29
C ALA A 165 15.55 12.71 -17.26
N GLU A 166 15.45 13.06 -15.97
CA GLU A 166 15.11 12.09 -14.92
C GLU A 166 13.65 11.65 -14.98
N LYS A 167 12.74 12.53 -15.43
CA LYS A 167 11.33 12.15 -15.67
C LYS A 167 11.20 11.18 -16.84
N GLU A 168 11.98 11.37 -17.90
CA GLU A 168 12.08 10.42 -19.02
C GLU A 168 12.69 9.09 -18.56
N GLU A 169 13.76 9.13 -17.77
CA GLU A 169 14.39 7.94 -17.19
C GLU A 169 13.40 7.15 -16.30
N LEU A 170 12.68 7.85 -15.42
CA LEU A 170 11.66 7.26 -14.57
C LEU A 170 10.65 6.48 -15.42
N PHE A 171 10.05 7.14 -16.41
CA PHE A 171 9.07 6.51 -17.28
C PHE A 171 9.64 5.30 -18.04
N ALA A 172 10.88 5.37 -18.53
CA ALA A 172 11.52 4.27 -19.26
C ALA A 172 11.80 3.05 -18.37
N ARG A 173 12.04 3.24 -17.06
CA ARG A 173 12.43 2.17 -16.12
C ARG A 173 11.25 1.50 -15.42
N ILE A 174 10.08 2.14 -15.42
CA ILE A 174 8.87 1.60 -14.78
C ILE A 174 7.88 1.00 -15.79
N ASN A 175 8.16 1.11 -17.08
CA ASN A 175 7.40 0.45 -18.15
C ASN A 175 7.91 -0.97 -18.43
#